data_AF-A0AAW1YTV6-F1
#
_entry.id   AF-A0AAW1YTV6-F1
#
_cell.length_a   1.000
_cell.length_b   1.000
_cell.length_c   1.000
_cell.angle_alpha   90.00
_cell.angle_beta   90.00
_cell.angle_gamma   90.00
#
_symmetry.space_group_name_H-M   'P 1'
#
loop_
_entity.id
_entity.type
_entity.pdbx_description
1 polymer ?
#
loop_
_entity_poly.entity_id
_entity_poly.type
_entity_poly.pdbx_seq_one_letter_code
_entity_poly.pdbx_strand_id
1 'polypeptide(L)'
;MSSQREYEAAEYLEKHKLIELMNNLTSMLFFYRPDRPKEFLIDQLERLKLSKARLGITPCLFNDSNLDALFGVLDPSSQGFITYGQYKEALKTLGIKNFNEFPDGASDDRISQETFIREATEGLVRSAATFQL
;
A
#
# COMPACT_ATOMS: atom_id res chain seq x y z
N MET A 1 -0.03 -2.64 -35.19
CA MET A 1 -1.33 -2.26 -34.59
C MET A 1 -1.74 -3.41 -33.71
N SER A 2 -1.92 -3.17 -32.42
CA SER A 2 -2.35 -4.20 -31.48
C SER A 2 -3.70 -4.75 -31.92
N SER A 3 -3.92 -6.05 -31.79
CA SER A 3 -5.22 -6.66 -32.15
C SER A 3 -6.31 -6.16 -31.20
N GLN A 4 -7.58 -6.17 -31.64
CA GLN A 4 -8.69 -5.76 -30.76
C GLN A 4 -8.74 -6.55 -29.45
N ARG A 5 -8.36 -7.84 -29.48
CA ARG A 5 -8.23 -8.68 -28.28
C ARG A 5 -7.12 -8.22 -27.34
N GLU A 6 -6.01 -7.70 -27.87
CA GLU A 6 -4.92 -7.16 -27.04
C GLU A 6 -5.36 -5.89 -26.33
N TYR A 7 -6.15 -5.04 -26.97
CA TYR A 7 -6.71 -3.85 -26.34
C TYR A 7 -7.68 -4.21 -25.21
N GLU A 8 -8.63 -5.10 -25.47
CA GLU A 8 -9.61 -5.57 -24.48
C GLU A 8 -8.91 -6.23 -23.27
N ALA A 9 -7.85 -7.02 -23.51
CA ALA A 9 -7.05 -7.61 -22.45
C ALA A 9 -6.29 -6.56 -21.63
N ALA A 10 -5.70 -5.55 -22.28
CA ALA A 10 -4.98 -4.48 -21.59
C ALA A 10 -5.94 -3.63 -20.74
N GLU A 11 -7.10 -3.26 -21.28
CA GLU A 11 -8.13 -2.52 -20.54
C GLU A 11 -8.64 -3.33 -19.36
N TYR A 12 -8.88 -4.64 -19.56
CA TYR A 12 -9.22 -5.52 -18.45
C TYR A 12 -8.14 -5.44 -17.38
N LEU A 13 -6.88 -5.77 -17.69
CA LEU A 13 -5.76 -5.76 -16.74
C LEU A 13 -5.63 -4.44 -15.96
N GLU A 14 -5.83 -3.29 -16.63
CA GLU A 14 -5.72 -1.96 -16.04
C GLU A 14 -6.93 -1.61 -15.15
N LYS A 15 -8.16 -1.74 -15.66
CA LYS A 15 -9.39 -1.57 -14.85
C LYS A 15 -9.32 -2.49 -13.63
N HIS A 16 -8.71 -3.66 -13.84
CA HIS A 16 -8.60 -4.72 -12.90
C HIS A 16 -7.36 -4.60 -11.97
N LYS A 17 -6.48 -3.63 -12.18
CA LYS A 17 -5.22 -3.45 -11.43
C LYS A 17 -4.48 -4.77 -11.19
N LEU A 18 -4.52 -5.69 -12.16
CA LEU A 18 -3.99 -7.05 -12.00
C LEU A 18 -2.47 -7.04 -11.99
N ILE A 19 -1.86 -6.07 -12.66
CA ILE A 19 -0.41 -5.88 -12.65
C ILE A 19 0.06 -5.54 -11.24
N GLU A 20 -0.65 -4.66 -10.53
CA GLU A 20 -0.36 -4.29 -9.15
C GLU A 20 -0.53 -5.47 -8.20
N LEU A 21 -1.59 -6.26 -8.36
CA LEU A 21 -1.78 -7.50 -7.59
C LEU A 21 -0.61 -8.46 -7.79
N MET A 22 -0.21 -8.70 -9.03
CA MET A 22 0.91 -9.58 -9.36
C MET A 22 2.24 -9.04 -8.80
N ASN A 23 2.48 -7.73 -8.89
CA ASN A 23 3.66 -7.09 -8.31
C ASN A 23 3.71 -7.24 -6.78
N ASN A 24 2.56 -7.10 -6.10
CA ASN A 24 2.46 -7.29 -4.66
C ASN A 24 2.76 -8.75 -4.27
N LEU A 25 2.08 -9.72 -4.90
CA LEU A 25 2.28 -11.15 -4.61
C LEU A 25 3.72 -11.60 -4.86
N THR A 26 4.33 -11.13 -5.96
CA THR A 26 5.74 -11.43 -6.26
C THR A 26 6.68 -10.77 -5.26
N SER A 27 6.43 -9.53 -4.86
CA SER A 27 7.20 -8.85 -3.81
C SER A 27 7.13 -9.60 -2.47
N MET A 28 5.95 -10.10 -2.10
CA MET A 28 5.77 -10.92 -0.90
C MET A 28 6.57 -12.23 -0.97
N LEU A 29 6.60 -12.90 -2.12
CA LEU A 29 7.43 -14.10 -2.30
C LEU A 29 8.92 -13.81 -2.12
N PHE A 30 9.42 -12.71 -2.70
CA PHE A 30 10.83 -12.32 -2.56
C PHE A 30 11.21 -11.94 -1.13
N PHE A 31 10.29 -11.30 -0.41
CA PHE A 31 10.49 -10.85 0.96
C PHE A 31 10.42 -12.02 1.96
N TYR A 32 9.30 -12.76 1.97
CA TYR A 32 9.05 -13.81 2.97
C TYR A 32 9.76 -15.13 2.66
N ARG A 33 10.11 -15.39 1.40
CA ARG A 33 10.75 -16.64 0.93
C ARG A 33 10.16 -17.90 1.57
N PRO A 34 8.84 -18.12 1.46
CA PRO A 34 8.18 -19.24 2.11
C PRO A 34 8.62 -20.59 1.52
N ASP A 35 8.73 -21.62 2.37
CA ASP A 35 9.06 -22.98 1.94
C ASP A 35 8.03 -23.56 0.96
N ARG A 36 6.76 -23.13 1.09
CA ARG A 36 5.62 -23.57 0.27
C ARG A 36 4.98 -22.38 -0.45
N PRO A 37 5.60 -21.86 -1.53
CA PRO A 37 5.20 -20.60 -2.17
C PRO A 37 3.78 -20.63 -2.75
N LYS A 38 3.33 -21.77 -3.27
CA LYS A 38 1.96 -21.91 -3.80
C LYS A 38 0.91 -21.76 -2.71
N GLU A 39 1.09 -22.41 -1.56
CA GLU A 39 0.17 -22.32 -0.43
C GLU A 39 0.16 -20.93 0.18
N PHE A 40 1.33 -20.31 0.29
CA PHE A 40 1.44 -18.92 0.71
C PHE A 40 0.62 -17.98 -0.19
N LEU A 41 0.75 -18.09 -1.51
CA LEU A 41 -0.02 -17.28 -2.46
C LEU A 41 -1.53 -17.52 -2.36
N ILE A 42 -1.96 -18.77 -2.16
CA ILE A 42 -3.37 -19.11 -1.96
C ILE A 42 -3.92 -18.42 -0.71
N ASP A 43 -3.21 -18.52 0.42
CA ASP A 43 -3.60 -17.86 1.68
C ASP A 43 -3.67 -16.33 1.52
N GLN A 44 -2.71 -15.70 0.83
CA GLN A 44 -2.77 -14.26 0.55
C GLN A 44 -3.99 -13.87 -0.30
N LEU A 45 -4.31 -14.65 -1.34
CA LEU A 45 -5.49 -14.42 -2.18
C LEU A 45 -6.80 -14.66 -1.43
N GLU A 46 -6.86 -15.66 -0.54
CA GLU A 46 -8.02 -15.92 0.32
C GLU A 46 -8.26 -14.78 1.29
N ARG A 47 -7.20 -14.26 1.93
CA ARG A 47 -7.27 -13.06 2.78
C ARG A 47 -7.77 -11.84 2.00
N LEU A 48 -7.28 -11.64 0.77
CA LEU A 48 -7.73 -10.57 -0.12
C LEU A 48 -9.22 -10.73 -0.50
N LYS A 49 -9.68 -11.96 -0.71
CA LYS A 49 -11.10 -12.26 -0.99
C LYS A 49 -11.98 -11.98 0.23
N LEU A 50 -11.54 -12.33 1.42
CA LEU A 50 -12.28 -12.10 2.68
C LEU A 50 -12.35 -10.61 3.03
N SER A 51 -11.30 -9.85 2.74
CA SER A 51 -11.30 -8.41 3.00
C SER A 51 -12.16 -7.61 2.03
N LYS A 52 -12.56 -8.15 0.89
CA LYS A 52 -13.63 -7.56 0.09
C LYS A 52 -14.98 -7.51 0.83
N ALA A 53 -15.24 -8.42 1.76
CA ALA A 53 -16.48 -8.44 2.54
C ALA A 53 -16.45 -7.46 3.74
N ARG A 54 -15.28 -6.98 4.13
CA ARG A 54 -15.07 -6.03 5.24
C ARG A 54 -14.02 -5.02 4.80
N LEU A 55 -14.44 -3.81 4.44
CA LEU A 55 -13.63 -2.62 4.10
C LEU A 55 -12.48 -2.35 5.09
N GLY A 56 -11.43 -3.18 5.15
CA GLY A 56 -10.46 -3.02 6.25
C GLY A 56 -9.18 -3.84 6.24
N ILE A 57 -9.04 -4.95 5.50
CA ILE A 57 -7.79 -5.73 5.57
C ILE A 57 -7.33 -6.21 4.19
N THR A 58 -7.02 -5.29 3.29
CA THR A 58 -6.34 -5.67 2.06
C THR A 58 -4.94 -6.19 2.41
N PRO A 59 -4.51 -7.38 1.96
CA PRO A 59 -3.15 -7.85 2.22
C PRO A 59 -2.15 -6.93 1.52
N CYS A 60 -1.56 -6.04 2.30
CA CYS A 60 -0.47 -5.17 1.92
C CYS A 60 0.84 -5.76 2.45
N LEU A 61 1.92 -5.56 1.71
CA LEU A 61 3.27 -5.91 2.16
C LEU A 61 3.63 -5.19 3.48
N PHE A 62 3.12 -3.97 3.66
CA PHE A 62 3.34 -3.14 4.82
C PHE A 62 2.21 -3.35 5.84
N ASN A 63 2.61 -3.69 7.06
CA ASN A 63 1.75 -3.70 8.25
C ASN A 63 2.07 -2.48 9.14
N ASP A 64 1.29 -2.29 10.21
CA ASP A 64 1.48 -1.19 11.15
C ASP A 64 2.90 -1.14 11.73
N SER A 65 3.51 -2.30 12.00
CA SER A 65 4.90 -2.36 12.48
C SER A 65 5.93 -1.87 11.44
N ASN A 66 5.68 -2.05 10.14
CA ASN A 66 6.52 -1.48 9.09
C ASN A 66 6.38 0.05 9.03
N LEU A 67 5.18 0.58 9.26
CA LEU A 67 4.92 2.01 9.30
C LEU A 67 5.53 2.66 10.54
N ASP A 68 5.44 2.00 11.70
CA ASP A 68 6.11 2.44 12.93
C ASP A 68 7.62 2.51 12.76
N ALA A 69 8.21 1.46 12.17
CA ALA A 69 9.65 1.44 11.89
C ALA A 69 10.05 2.55 10.91
N LEU A 70 9.26 2.78 9.86
CA LEU A 70 9.49 3.86 8.89
C LEU A 70 9.39 5.24 9.58
N PHE A 71 8.41 5.45 10.45
CA PHE A 71 8.27 6.69 11.21
C PHE A 71 9.48 6.92 12.11
N GLY A 72 9.97 5.88 12.82
CA GLY A 72 11.17 5.98 13.64
C GLY A 72 12.44 6.33 12.85
N VAL A 73 12.55 5.93 11.59
CA VAL A 73 13.66 6.34 10.70
C VAL A 73 13.53 7.82 10.29
N LEU A 74 12.31 8.32 10.15
CA LEU A 74 12.02 9.71 9.76
C LEU A 74 12.11 10.69 10.95
N ASP A 75 11.88 10.21 12.17
CA ASP A 75 12.04 10.94 13.43
C ASP A 75 13.19 10.37 14.29
N PRO A 76 14.46 10.51 13.86
CA PRO A 76 15.61 10.01 14.62
C PRO A 76 15.80 10.72 15.97
N SER A 77 15.17 11.88 16.15
CA SER A 77 15.21 12.65 17.41
C SER A 77 14.10 12.24 18.38
N SER A 78 13.20 11.32 18.00
CA SER A 78 12.04 10.90 18.80
C SER A 78 11.22 12.07 19.34
N GLN A 79 11.04 13.10 18.51
CA GLN A 79 10.26 14.30 18.83
C GLN A 79 8.75 14.04 18.79
N GLY A 80 8.32 12.93 18.18
CA GLY A 80 6.92 12.53 18.03
C GLY A 80 6.22 13.12 16.81
N PHE A 81 6.95 13.82 15.94
CA PHE A 81 6.43 14.42 14.72
C PHE A 81 7.46 14.38 13.58
N ILE A 82 6.95 14.35 12.34
CA ILE A 82 7.74 14.50 11.11
C ILE A 82 7.27 15.74 10.34
N THR A 83 8.16 16.30 9.53
CA THR A 83 7.83 17.40 8.63
C THR A 83 6.97 16.93 7.46
N TYR A 84 6.23 17.86 6.84
CA TYR A 84 5.44 17.60 5.65
C TYR A 84 6.29 17.06 4.49
N GLY A 85 7.53 17.56 4.35
CA GLY A 85 8.48 17.06 3.37
C GLY A 85 8.80 15.57 3.57
N GLN A 86 9.08 15.17 4.82
CA GLN A 86 9.34 13.77 5.18
C GLN A 86 8.12 12.89 4.97
N TYR A 87 6.93 13.36 5.35
CA TYR A 87 5.65 12.67 5.10
C TYR A 87 5.47 12.36 3.61
N LYS A 88 5.67 13.36 2.74
CA LYS A 88 5.50 13.20 1.29
C LYS A 88 6.47 12.18 0.70
N GLU A 89 7.75 12.25 1.09
CA GLU A 89 8.76 11.31 0.60
C GLU A 89 8.55 9.89 1.15
N ALA A 90 8.09 9.75 2.39
CA ALA A 90 7.74 8.46 2.98
C ALA A 90 6.60 7.77 2.22
N LEU A 91 5.52 8.49 1.94
CA LEU A 91 4.38 7.95 1.20
C LEU A 91 4.75 7.56 -0.23
N LYS A 92 5.59 8.37 -0.89
CA LYS A 92 6.15 7.99 -2.21
C LYS A 92 7.01 6.73 -2.13
N THR A 93 7.83 6.59 -1.10
CA THR A 93 8.68 5.40 -0.87
C THR A 93 7.82 4.15 -0.66
N LEU A 94 6.66 4.29 -0.01
CA LEU A 94 5.64 3.24 0.13
C LEU A 94 4.86 2.95 -1.17
N GLY A 95 5.11 3.70 -2.24
CA GLY A 95 4.43 3.56 -3.53
C GLY A 95 3.03 4.20 -3.59
N ILE A 96 2.67 5.01 -2.60
CA ILE A 96 1.36 5.68 -2.52
C ILE A 96 1.41 6.92 -3.41
N LYS A 97 0.69 6.88 -4.53
CA LYS A 97 0.63 8.00 -5.50
C LYS A 97 -0.42 9.05 -5.17
N ASN A 98 -1.52 8.63 -4.54
CA ASN A 98 -2.63 9.48 -4.16
C ASN A 98 -2.73 9.52 -2.63
N PHE A 99 -2.23 10.59 -2.02
CA PHE A 99 -2.26 10.81 -0.58
C PHE A 99 -2.90 12.14 -0.23
N ASN A 100 -3.30 12.31 1.02
CA ASN A 100 -3.83 13.58 1.51
C ASN A 100 -2.73 14.64 1.48
N GLU A 101 -2.93 15.69 0.68
CA GLU A 101 -2.00 16.83 0.58
C GLU A 101 -2.05 17.76 1.79
N PHE A 102 -3.11 17.64 2.61
CA PHE A 102 -3.36 18.46 3.80
C PHE A 102 -3.67 17.58 5.03
N PRO A 103 -2.72 16.75 5.51
CA PRO A 103 -2.91 15.96 6.72
C PRO A 103 -2.95 16.85 7.97
N ASP A 104 -3.54 16.35 9.05
CA ASP A 104 -3.55 17.04 10.35
C ASP A 104 -2.12 17.32 10.82
N GLY A 105 -1.82 18.60 11.12
CA GLY A 105 -0.47 19.05 11.49
C GLY A 105 0.40 19.52 10.33
N ALA A 106 -0.08 19.45 9.07
CA ALA A 106 0.64 20.00 7.92
C ALA A 106 0.84 21.52 8.00
N SER A 107 -0.13 22.26 8.57
CA SER A 107 -0.04 23.72 8.73
C SER A 107 1.11 24.15 9.66
N ASP A 108 1.45 23.33 10.64
CA ASP A 108 2.51 23.58 11.61
C ASP A 108 3.82 22.82 11.27
N ASP A 109 3.86 22.16 10.10
CA ASP A 109 4.95 21.26 9.67
C ASP A 109 5.29 20.16 10.71
N ARG A 110 4.26 19.71 11.43
CA ARG A 110 4.36 18.75 12.54
C ARG A 110 3.27 17.69 12.40
N ILE A 111 3.56 16.68 11.60
CA ILE A 111 2.67 15.54 11.40
C ILE A 111 2.99 14.49 12.46
N SER A 112 2.01 14.16 13.30
CA SER A 112 2.19 13.14 14.35
C SER A 112 2.31 11.73 13.77
N GLN A 113 2.86 10.81 14.57
CA GLN A 113 2.89 9.39 14.23
C GLN A 113 1.50 8.84 13.92
N GLU A 114 0.50 9.21 14.73
CA GLU A 114 -0.88 8.78 14.53
C GLU A 114 -1.43 9.24 13.18
N THR A 115 -1.24 10.51 12.83
CA THR A 115 -1.68 11.03 11.53
C THR A 115 -0.95 10.34 10.38
N PHE A 116 0.37 10.16 10.48
CA PHE A 116 1.16 9.47 9.45
C PHE A 116 0.66 8.04 9.22
N ILE A 117 0.51 7.25 10.29
CA ILE A 117 0.07 5.85 10.20
C ILE A 117 -1.33 5.78 9.59
N ARG A 118 -2.26 6.63 10.04
CA ARG A 118 -3.62 6.67 9.50
C ARG A 118 -3.62 6.95 8.00
N GLU A 119 -2.92 8.00 7.56
CA GLU A 119 -2.86 8.41 6.15
C GLU A 119 -2.11 7.38 5.28
N ALA A 120 -1.03 6.79 5.80
CA ALA A 120 -0.28 5.74 5.11
C ALA A 120 -1.13 4.47 4.96
N THR A 121 -1.83 4.04 6.00
CA THR A 121 -2.73 2.89 5.97
C THR A 121 -3.89 3.14 5.00
N GLU A 122 -4.52 4.31 5.03
CA GLU A 122 -5.55 4.67 4.05
C GLU A 122 -5.00 4.70 2.61
N GLY A 123 -3.82 5.28 2.39
CA GLY A 123 -3.17 5.33 1.09
C GLY A 123 -2.80 3.95 0.56
N LEU A 124 -2.33 3.05 1.43
CA LEU A 124 -2.05 1.66 1.11
C LEU A 124 -3.33 0.90 0.81
N VAL A 125 -4.40 1.08 1.59
CA VAL A 125 -5.70 0.46 1.33
C VAL A 125 -6.29 0.96 0.01
N ARG A 126 -6.21 2.25 -0.32
CA ARG A 126 -6.67 2.78 -1.63
C ARG A 126 -5.83 2.26 -2.79
N SER A 127 -4.52 2.13 -2.59
CA SER A 127 -3.60 1.56 -3.59
C SER A 127 -3.89 0.08 -3.82
N ALA A 128 -4.14 -0.66 -2.73
CA ALA A 128 -4.40 -2.09 -2.76
C ALA A 128 -5.85 -2.44 -3.05
N ALA A 129 -6.80 -1.49 -2.92
CA ALA A 129 -8.18 -1.61 -3.37
C ALA A 129 -8.19 -1.80 -4.89
N THR A 130 -8.09 -3.07 -5.23
CA THR A 130 -8.28 -3.67 -6.53
C THR A 130 -9.76 -4.05 -6.57
N PHE A 131 -10.52 -3.38 -7.47
CA PHE A 131 -11.83 -3.75 -8.03
C PHE A 131 -13.15 -3.13 -7.56
N GLN A 132 -13.77 -2.38 -8.47
CA GLN A 132 -15.21 -2.44 -8.77
C GLN A 132 -15.46 -3.50 -9.85
N LEU A 133 -16.51 -4.31 -9.68
CA LEU A 133 -17.05 -5.20 -10.70
C LEU A 133 -17.58 -4.37 -11.88
#